data_AF-A0A077M6R7-F1
#
_entry.id   AF-A0A077M6R7-F1
#
_cell.length_a   1.000
_cell.length_b   1.000
_cell.length_c   1.000
_cell.angle_alpha   90.00
_cell.angle_beta   90.00
_cell.angle_gamma   90.00
#
_symmetry.space_group_name_H-M   'P 1'
#
loop_
_entity.id
_entity.type
_entity.pdbx_description
1 polymer ?
#
loop_
_entity_poly.entity_id
_entity_poly.type
_entity_poly.pdbx_seq_one_letter_code
_entity_poly.pdbx_strand_id
1 'polypeptide(L)'
;MDIAIRTAALLALEFVVGFSFARLASDGANIGAGIAGFLALLLGSAAWGFVDGRTGISMSAIVFRWVVIALVIGLLTSLLPQFPWSDGVDATVWRSDLMSLTPFIAALVAVPALAAAALSAAIHK
;
A
#
# COMPACT_ATOMS: atom_id res chain seq x y z
N MET A 1 -12.43 -5.84 11.37
CA MET A 1 -12.08 -4.46 11.00
C MET A 1 -12.07 -4.36 9.49
N ASP A 2 -12.89 -3.45 8.96
CA ASP A 2 -13.34 -3.37 7.56
C ASP A 2 -12.19 -3.13 6.57
N ILE A 3 -12.34 -3.64 5.33
CA ILE A 3 -11.46 -3.36 4.19
C ILE A 3 -11.28 -1.86 4.03
N ALA A 4 -12.37 -1.09 4.11
CA ALA A 4 -12.34 0.36 3.93
C ALA A 4 -11.42 1.06 4.94
N ILE A 5 -11.47 0.67 6.21
CA ILE A 5 -10.66 1.26 7.28
C ILE A 5 -9.18 0.96 7.06
N ARG A 6 -8.84 -0.28 6.68
CA ARG A 6 -7.45 -0.67 6.39
C ARG A 6 -6.87 0.10 5.22
N THR A 7 -7.63 0.15 4.13
CA THR A 7 -7.24 0.89 2.93
C THR A 7 -7.01 2.37 3.27
N ALA A 8 -7.97 3.00 3.96
CA ALA A 8 -7.85 4.40 4.36
C ALA A 8 -6.65 4.63 5.30
N ALA A 9 -6.43 3.75 6.28
CA ALA A 9 -5.30 3.86 7.20
C ALA A 9 -3.95 3.72 6.49
N LEU A 10 -3.81 2.77 5.55
CA LEU A 10 -2.58 2.58 4.80
C LEU A 10 -2.29 3.75 3.86
N LEU A 11 -3.30 4.25 3.14
CA LEU A 11 -3.16 5.43 2.28
C LEU A 11 -2.81 6.67 3.09
N ALA A 12 -3.47 6.88 4.24
CA ALA A 12 -3.15 7.99 5.13
C ALA A 12 -1.72 7.88 5.67
N LEU A 13 -1.30 6.68 6.07
CA LEU A 13 0.05 6.44 6.57
C LEU A 13 1.11 6.71 5.48
N GLU A 14 0.92 6.16 4.28
CA GLU A 14 1.79 6.40 3.13
C GLU A 14 1.87 7.90 2.83
N PHE A 15 0.72 8.57 2.73
CA PHE A 15 0.66 10.00 2.43
C PHE A 15 1.39 10.83 3.48
N VAL A 16 1.13 10.60 4.77
CA VAL A 16 1.77 11.34 5.87
C VAL A 16 3.28 11.12 5.87
N VAL A 17 3.74 9.86 5.72
CA VAL A 17 5.18 9.55 5.70
C VAL A 17 5.84 10.14 4.47
N GLY A 18 5.30 9.89 3.28
CA GLY A 18 5.83 10.40 2.02
C GLY A 18 5.87 11.93 2.00
N PHE A 19 4.79 12.59 2.42
CA PHE A 19 4.74 14.05 2.51
C PHE A 19 5.74 14.62 3.50
N SER A 20 5.89 13.99 4.68
CA SER A 20 6.85 14.44 5.69
C SER A 20 8.28 14.38 5.17
N PHE A 21 8.65 13.30 4.48
CA PHE A 21 9.96 13.18 3.86
C PHE A 21 10.13 14.11 2.66
N ALA A 22 9.07 14.36 1.88
CA ALA A 22 9.07 15.33 0.78
C ALA A 22 9.48 16.72 1.27
N ARG A 23 8.96 17.14 2.44
CA ARG A 23 9.30 18.43 3.07
C ARG A 23 10.73 18.55 3.57
N LEU A 24 11.45 17.44 3.72
CA LEU A 24 12.82 17.43 4.22
C LEU A 24 13.87 17.49 3.10
N ALA A 25 13.47 17.33 1.82
CA ALA A 25 14.42 17.47 0.72
C ALA A 25 14.64 18.93 0.34
N SER A 26 15.90 19.27 0.11
CA SER A 26 16.33 20.47 -0.61
C SER A 26 16.32 20.18 -2.13
N ASP A 27 15.57 20.97 -2.90
CA ASP A 27 15.46 21.04 -4.36
C ASP A 27 15.72 19.76 -5.19
N GLY A 28 14.68 19.24 -5.85
CA GLY A 28 14.76 18.16 -6.84
C GLY A 28 13.79 17.00 -6.59
N ALA A 29 13.90 15.95 -7.42
CA ALA A 29 13.11 14.73 -7.24
C ALA A 29 13.52 14.00 -5.96
N ASN A 30 12.60 13.94 -4.98
CA ASN A 30 12.88 13.33 -3.69
C ASN A 30 12.58 11.82 -3.71
N ILE A 31 13.57 11.04 -4.18
CA ILE A 31 13.52 9.58 -4.16
C ILE A 31 13.31 9.05 -2.73
N GLY A 32 13.86 9.73 -1.72
CA GLY A 32 13.71 9.37 -0.31
C GLY A 32 12.26 9.39 0.18
N ALA A 33 11.44 10.34 -0.29
CA ALA A 33 10.02 10.40 0.04
C ALA A 33 9.24 9.19 -0.50
N GLY A 34 9.53 8.78 -1.74
CA GLY A 34 8.93 7.58 -2.33
C GLY A 34 9.31 6.31 -1.57
N ILE A 35 10.60 6.14 -1.26
CA ILE A 35 11.08 5.00 -0.46
C ILE A 35 10.41 4.98 0.92
N ALA A 36 10.29 6.12 1.58
CA ALA A 36 9.65 6.22 2.89
C ALA A 36 8.17 5.83 2.82
N GLY A 37 7.43 6.28 1.80
CA GLY A 37 6.05 5.88 1.55
C GLY A 37 5.91 4.37 1.32
N PHE A 38 6.79 3.78 0.51
CA PHE A 38 6.81 2.33 0.27
C PHE A 38 7.08 1.52 1.53
N LEU A 39 8.03 1.96 2.36
CA LEU A 39 8.30 1.34 3.66
C LEU A 39 7.08 1.41 4.58
N ALA A 40 6.36 2.53 4.55
CA ALA A 40 5.16 2.71 5.35
C ALA A 40 4.04 1.71 4.95
N LEU A 41 3.82 1.52 3.64
CA LEU A 41 2.90 0.51 3.12
C LEU A 41 3.34 -0.91 3.50
N LEU A 42 4.62 -1.23 3.35
CA LEU A 42 5.18 -2.56 3.68
C LEU A 42 5.00 -2.88 5.16
N LEU A 43 5.40 -1.98 6.06
CA LEU A 43 5.34 -2.21 7.50
C LEU A 43 3.89 -2.18 8.01
N GLY A 44 3.08 -1.24 7.51
CA GLY A 44 1.67 -1.14 7.87
C GLY A 44 0.89 -2.40 7.46
N SER A 45 1.08 -2.86 6.22
CA SER A 45 0.42 -4.08 5.71
C SER A 45 0.86 -5.33 6.47
N ALA A 46 2.17 -5.49 6.75
CA ALA A 46 2.69 -6.56 7.59
C ALA A 46 2.06 -6.56 9.00
N ALA A 47 2.01 -5.40 9.67
CA ALA A 47 1.47 -5.28 11.02
C ALA A 47 0.00 -5.72 11.10
N TRP A 48 -0.82 -5.28 10.15
CA TRP A 48 -2.22 -5.66 10.07
C TRP A 48 -2.43 -7.11 9.64
N GLY A 49 -1.59 -7.63 8.73
CA GLY A 49 -1.58 -9.03 8.34
C GLY A 49 -1.28 -9.93 9.54
N PHE A 50 -0.29 -9.56 10.35
CA PHE A 50 0.03 -10.24 11.59
C PHE A 50 -1.16 -10.28 12.56
N VAL A 51 -1.86 -9.15 12.74
CA VAL A 51 -3.10 -9.10 13.54
C VAL A 51 -4.15 -10.05 12.99
N ASP A 52 -4.36 -10.10 11.68
CA ASP A 52 -5.34 -11.01 11.07
C ASP A 52 -5.07 -12.48 11.40
N GLY A 53 -3.81 -12.90 11.34
CA GLY A 53 -3.44 -14.27 11.66
C GLY A 53 -3.75 -14.69 13.10
N ARG A 54 -4.01 -13.74 14.01
CA ARG A 54 -4.43 -14.02 15.41
C ARG A 54 -5.94 -14.06 15.61
N THR A 55 -6.73 -13.60 14.65
CA THR A 55 -8.18 -13.38 14.83
C THR A 55 -9.05 -14.62 14.62
N GLY A 56 -8.45 -15.78 14.31
CA GLY A 56 -9.18 -17.02 14.01
C GLY A 56 -9.92 -17.01 12.66
N ILE A 57 -9.73 -15.97 11.84
CA ILE A 57 -10.27 -15.88 10.49
C ILE A 57 -9.57 -16.89 9.57
N SER A 58 -10.32 -17.50 8.66
CA SER A 58 -9.74 -18.44 7.69
C SER A 58 -8.71 -17.77 6.77
N MET A 59 -7.67 -18.50 6.40
CA MET A 59 -6.61 -17.99 5.54
C MET A 59 -7.14 -17.52 4.17
N SER A 60 -8.14 -18.21 3.61
CA SER A 60 -8.78 -17.80 2.35
C SER A 60 -9.47 -16.43 2.43
N ALA A 61 -10.13 -16.12 3.55
CA ALA A 61 -10.75 -14.82 3.77
C ALA A 61 -9.70 -13.71 3.97
N ILE A 62 -8.57 -14.03 4.61
CA ILE A 62 -7.44 -13.11 4.74
C ILE A 62 -6.83 -12.82 3.36
N VAL A 63 -6.60 -13.85 2.54
CA VAL A 63 -6.12 -13.72 1.16
C VAL A 63 -7.03 -12.81 0.34
N PHE A 64 -8.33 -13.09 0.32
CA PHE A 64 -9.30 -12.27 -0.40
C PHE A 64 -9.25 -10.79 0.03
N ARG A 65 -9.26 -10.54 1.35
CA ARG A 65 -9.20 -9.19 1.91
C ARG A 65 -7.98 -8.43 1.42
N TRP A 66 -6.79 -9.03 1.53
CA TRP A 66 -5.54 -8.35 1.21
C TRP A 66 -5.32 -8.17 -0.29
N VAL A 67 -5.84 -9.07 -1.13
CA VAL A 67 -5.88 -8.87 -2.59
C VAL A 67 -6.74 -7.64 -2.92
N VAL A 68 -7.93 -7.51 -2.33
CA VAL A 68 -8.80 -6.35 -2.58
C VAL A 68 -8.14 -5.05 -2.11
N ILE A 69 -7.58 -5.02 -0.90
CA ILE A 69 -6.86 -3.85 -0.37
C ILE A 69 -5.69 -3.47 -1.29
N ALA A 70 -4.88 -4.44 -1.70
CA ALA A 70 -3.72 -4.22 -2.56
C ALA A 70 -4.09 -3.66 -3.94
N LEU A 71 -5.17 -4.17 -4.55
CA LEU A 71 -5.66 -3.65 -5.83
C LEU A 71 -6.16 -2.22 -5.71
N VAL A 72 -6.92 -1.90 -4.65
CA VAL A 72 -7.43 -0.54 -4.42
C VAL A 72 -6.29 0.43 -4.16
N ILE A 73 -5.35 0.07 -3.28
CA ILE A 73 -4.19 0.92 -2.99
C ILE A 73 -3.37 1.13 -4.26
N GLY A 74 -2.99 0.06 -4.97
CA GLY A 74 -2.20 0.15 -6.20
C GLY A 74 -2.84 1.07 -7.23
N LEU A 75 -4.14 0.93 -7.47
CA LEU A 75 -4.88 1.77 -8.40
C LEU A 75 -4.87 3.25 -7.97
N LEU A 76 -5.12 3.54 -6.69
CA LEU A 76 -5.13 4.91 -6.19
C LEU A 76 -3.75 5.56 -6.21
N THR A 77 -2.69 4.81 -5.83
CA THR A 77 -1.31 5.30 -5.92
C THR A 77 -0.86 5.60 -7.34
N SER A 78 -1.39 4.91 -8.36
CA SER A 78 -1.08 5.22 -9.77
C SER A 78 -1.55 6.60 -10.22
N LEU A 79 -2.50 7.21 -9.50
CA LEU A 79 -3.04 8.52 -9.81
C LEU A 79 -2.37 9.66 -9.03
N LEU A 80 -1.69 9.35 -7.92
CA LEU A 80 -1.09 10.34 -7.02
C LEU A 80 0.02 11.18 -7.68
N PRO A 81 0.95 10.63 -8.49
CA PRO A 81 2.01 11.43 -9.12
C PRO A 81 1.50 12.51 -10.07
N GLN A 82 0.26 12.38 -10.55
CA GLN A 82 -0.37 13.31 -11.47
C GLN A 82 -1.18 14.40 -10.75
N PHE A 83 -1.19 14.40 -9.41
CA PHE A 83 -1.84 15.41 -8.60
C PHE A 83 -0.90 16.61 -8.33
N PRO A 84 -1.38 17.87 -8.37
CA PRO A 84 -2.74 18.29 -8.72
C PRO A 84 -2.99 18.20 -10.23
N TRP A 85 -4.16 17.68 -10.62
CA TRP A 85 -4.54 17.41 -12.03
C TRP A 85 -4.84 18.69 -12.83
N SER A 86 -3.92 19.67 -12.84
CA SER A 86 -4.11 20.98 -13.48
C SER A 86 -4.42 20.87 -14.97
N ASP A 87 -3.81 19.90 -15.63
CA ASP A 87 -3.96 19.64 -17.07
C ASP A 87 -4.72 18.33 -17.35
N GLY A 88 -5.41 17.78 -16.33
CA GLY A 88 -6.05 16.47 -16.37
C GLY A 88 -5.07 15.31 -16.09
N VAL A 89 -5.53 14.09 -16.37
CA VAL A 89 -4.74 12.86 -16.22
C VAL A 89 -4.16 12.49 -17.58
N ASP A 90 -2.84 12.36 -17.68
CA ASP A 90 -2.18 11.85 -18.88
C ASP A 90 -2.46 10.35 -18.99
N ALA A 91 -3.35 9.97 -19.91
CA ALA A 91 -3.76 8.59 -20.13
C ALA A 91 -2.60 7.67 -20.54
N THR A 92 -1.55 8.19 -21.17
CA THR A 92 -0.37 7.42 -21.56
C THR A 92 0.48 7.10 -20.34
N VAL A 93 0.74 8.11 -19.50
CA VAL A 93 1.46 7.94 -18.23
C VAL A 93 0.67 7.02 -17.30
N TRP A 94 -0.63 7.27 -17.12
CA TRP A 94 -1.47 6.44 -16.26
C TRP A 94 -1.53 4.98 -16.71
N ARG A 95 -1.64 4.72 -18.02
CA ARG A 95 -1.59 3.35 -18.55
C ARG A 95 -0.23 2.69 -18.28
N SER A 96 0.85 3.44 -18.38
CA SER A 96 2.20 2.96 -18.03
C SER A 96 2.27 2.57 -16.55
N ASP A 97 1.73 3.42 -15.67
CA ASP A 97 1.70 3.19 -14.22
C ASP A 97 0.79 2.02 -13.85
N LEU A 98 -0.32 1.81 -14.56
CA LEU A 98 -1.19 0.63 -14.40
C LEU A 98 -0.45 -0.67 -14.72
N MET A 99 0.48 -0.66 -15.67
CA MET A 99 1.24 -1.85 -16.07
C MET A 99 2.50 -2.09 -15.22
N SER A 100 3.01 -1.06 -14.55
CA SER A 100 4.29 -1.11 -13.83
C SER A 100 4.15 -0.82 -12.34
N LEU A 101 3.75 0.40 -11.98
CA LEU A 101 3.63 0.86 -10.60
C LEU A 101 2.52 0.13 -9.83
N THR A 102 1.35 -0.04 -10.45
CA THR A 102 0.19 -0.69 -9.81
C THR A 102 0.49 -2.14 -9.37
N PRO A 103 1.01 -3.04 -10.23
CA PRO A 103 1.34 -4.39 -9.78
C PRO A 103 2.47 -4.41 -8.73
N PHE A 104 3.43 -3.46 -8.82
CA PHE A 104 4.47 -3.31 -7.81
C PHE A 104 3.88 -2.95 -6.43
N ILE A 105 3.05 -1.91 -6.35
CA ILE A 105 2.41 -1.49 -5.09
C ILE A 105 1.46 -2.57 -4.56
N ALA A 106 0.70 -3.23 -5.45
CA ALA A 106 -0.17 -4.32 -5.05
C ALA A 106 0.63 -5.47 -4.40
N ALA A 107 1.76 -5.86 -4.99
CA ALA A 107 2.65 -6.86 -4.40
C ALA A 107 3.26 -6.37 -3.08
N LEU A 108 3.67 -5.11 -3.00
CA LEU A 108 4.23 -4.46 -1.81
C LEU A 108 3.25 -4.43 -0.63
N VAL A 109 1.94 -4.43 -0.89
CA VAL A 109 0.90 -4.51 0.14
C VAL A 109 0.51 -5.96 0.44
N ALA A 110 0.19 -6.76 -0.57
CA ALA A 110 -0.37 -8.09 -0.38
C ALA A 110 0.66 -9.07 0.20
N VAL A 111 1.87 -9.13 -0.37
CA VAL A 111 2.88 -10.13 0.01
C VAL A 111 3.27 -10.03 1.49
N PRO A 112 3.71 -8.87 2.02
CA PRO A 112 4.06 -8.78 3.44
C PRO A 112 2.87 -9.01 4.38
N ALA A 113 1.67 -8.55 4.02
CA ALA A 113 0.48 -8.83 4.82
C ALA A 113 0.17 -10.33 4.92
N LEU A 114 0.20 -11.04 3.78
CA LEU A 114 -0.08 -12.48 3.75
C LEU A 114 1.03 -13.28 4.43
N ALA A 115 2.29 -12.90 4.25
CA ALA A 115 3.41 -13.54 4.93
C ALA A 115 3.29 -13.36 6.46
N ALA A 116 2.98 -12.16 6.93
CA ALA A 116 2.82 -11.88 8.35
C ALA A 116 1.59 -12.59 8.94
N ALA A 117 0.49 -12.68 8.19
CA ALA A 117 -0.70 -13.42 8.59
C ALA A 117 -0.43 -14.93 8.71
N ALA A 118 0.26 -15.51 7.73
CA ALA A 118 0.65 -16.92 7.75
C ALA A 118 1.58 -17.23 8.93
N LEU A 119 2.59 -16.39 9.15
CA LEU A 119 3.50 -16.50 10.29
C LEU A 119 2.73 -16.45 11.61
N SER A 120 1.86 -15.45 11.78
CA SER A 120 1.09 -15.32 13.01
C SER A 120 0.15 -16.51 13.23
N ALA A 121 -0.54 -16.97 12.18
CA ALA A 121 -1.42 -18.12 12.26
C ALA A 121 -0.65 -19.41 12.62
N ALA A 122 0.61 -19.55 12.19
CA ALA A 122 1.46 -20.68 12.56
C ALA A 122 1.91 -20.64 14.03
N ILE A 123 2.15 -19.45 14.59
CA ILE A 123 2.57 -19.27 15.99
C ILE A 123 1.44 -19.58 16.99
N HIS A 124 0.17 -19.39 16.59
CA HIS A 124 -1.00 -19.48 17.49
C HIS A 124 -1.82 -20.77 17.27
N LYS A 125 -1.29 -21.72 16.49
CA LYS A 125 -1.80 -23.10 16.42
C LYS A 125 -1.19 -23.92 17.55
#